data_AF-A0A7J8YSS3-F1
#
_entry.id   AF-A0A7J8YSS3-F1
#
_cell.length_a   1.000
_cell.length_b   1.000
_cell.length_c   1.000
_cell.angle_alpha   90.00
_cell.angle_beta   90.00
_cell.angle_gamma   90.00
#
_symmetry.space_group_name_H-M   'P 1'
#
loop_
_entity.id
_entity.type
_entity.pdbx_description
1 polymer ?
#
loop_
_entity_poly.entity_id
_entity_poly.type
_entity_poly.pdbx_seq_one_letter_code
_entity_poly.pdbx_strand_id
1 'polypeptide(L)'
;MTSTGGHENWKPLKTWTRPITPTQRRCCWRCDFDWEKNRKNLVNCALGFARGTTGGKGGEFYVVTNPIDNATDRKPGTLRHAVTQTGPLWITFKRSMPSSWNRSSLLQVTRPLM
;
A
#
# COMPACT_ATOMS: atom_id res chain seq x y z
N MET A 1 42.85 26.32 -6.50
CA MET A 1 41.52 25.86 -6.99
C MET A 1 40.55 25.87 -5.81
N THR A 2 39.84 26.96 -5.60
CA THR A 2 38.75 27.05 -4.60
C THR A 2 37.56 27.61 -5.33
N SER A 3 36.72 26.71 -5.83
CA SER A 3 35.47 27.08 -6.51
C SER A 3 34.45 27.50 -5.45
N THR A 4 34.23 28.81 -5.33
CA THR A 4 33.06 29.39 -4.68
C THR A 4 31.84 29.16 -5.57
N GLY A 5 31.19 28.01 -5.42
CA GLY A 5 29.91 27.70 -6.07
C GLY A 5 28.75 28.26 -5.25
N GLY A 6 28.08 29.27 -5.79
CA GLY A 6 26.95 29.96 -5.15
C GLY A 6 25.76 29.05 -4.88
N HIS A 7 25.16 29.20 -3.70
CA HIS A 7 23.86 28.62 -3.37
C HIS A 7 22.79 29.29 -4.24
N GLU A 8 22.33 28.54 -5.23
CA GLU A 8 21.21 28.92 -6.09
C GLU A 8 19.96 29.14 -5.24
N ASN A 9 19.33 30.29 -5.45
CA ASN A 9 18.22 30.83 -4.66
C ASN A 9 16.92 30.08 -4.98
N TRP A 10 16.79 28.85 -4.45
CA TRP A 10 15.56 28.07 -4.55
C TRP A 10 14.50 28.67 -3.63
N LYS A 11 13.64 29.52 -4.19
CA LYS A 11 12.44 30.00 -3.49
C LYS A 11 11.50 28.81 -3.27
N PRO A 12 11.19 28.41 -2.04
CA PRO A 12 10.25 27.33 -1.80
C PRO A 12 8.88 27.74 -2.34
N LEU A 13 8.28 26.88 -3.17
CA LEU A 13 6.89 27.03 -3.59
C LEU A 13 6.03 27.16 -2.32
N LYS A 14 5.21 28.21 -2.24
CA LYS A 14 4.43 28.64 -1.06
C LYS A 14 3.33 27.65 -0.59
N THR A 15 3.43 26.36 -0.90
CA THR A 15 2.40 25.36 -0.60
C THR A 15 2.87 24.20 0.29
N TRP A 16 4.13 24.20 0.74
CA TRP A 16 4.69 23.13 1.58
C TRP A 16 5.04 23.56 3.01
N THR A 17 4.19 24.38 3.65
CA THR A 17 4.33 24.75 5.07
C THR A 17 3.47 23.90 5.99
N ARG A 18 3.57 22.57 5.87
CA ARG A 18 3.33 21.69 7.02
C ARG A 18 4.62 20.91 7.27
N PRO A 19 5.44 21.29 8.27
CA PRO A 19 6.65 20.54 8.59
C PRO A 19 6.24 19.11 8.95
N ILE A 20 6.72 18.13 8.18
CA ILE A 20 6.60 16.71 8.50
C ILE A 20 7.52 16.47 9.70
N THR A 21 7.00 16.68 10.90
CA THR A 21 7.70 16.25 12.10
C THR A 21 7.83 14.71 12.08
N PRO A 22 8.92 14.13 12.61
CA PRO A 22 9.07 12.67 12.69
C PRO A 22 7.89 11.98 13.39
N THR A 23 7.23 12.70 14.29
CA THR A 23 6.04 12.27 15.02
C THR A 23 4.79 12.20 14.14
N GLN A 24 4.59 13.16 13.21
CA GLN A 24 3.49 13.12 12.23
C GLN A 24 3.60 11.91 11.29
N ARG A 25 4.82 11.54 10.86
CA ARG A 25 5.03 10.36 10.01
C ARG A 25 4.59 9.06 10.70
N ARG A 26 4.91 8.91 11.99
CA ARG A 26 4.56 7.69 12.74
C ARG A 26 3.10 7.66 13.13
N CYS A 27 2.52 8.78 13.55
CA CYS A 27 1.20 8.78 14.17
C CYS A 27 0.01 8.71 13.22
N CYS A 28 0.20 8.80 11.90
CA CYS A 28 -0.92 8.87 10.97
C CYS A 28 -1.94 7.72 11.13
N TRP A 29 -1.48 6.51 11.42
CA TRP A 29 -2.35 5.38 11.78
C TRP A 29 -1.88 4.65 13.04
N ARG A 30 -0.59 4.74 13.36
CA ARG A 30 0.03 3.97 14.44
C ARG A 30 -0.36 4.46 15.84
N CYS A 31 -0.92 5.68 15.91
CA CYS A 31 -1.44 6.29 17.13
C CYS A 31 -2.98 6.19 17.22
N ASP A 32 -3.65 5.60 16.22
CA ASP A 32 -5.07 5.24 16.29
C ASP A 32 -5.20 3.89 17.00
N PHE A 33 -5.74 3.86 18.22
CA PHE A 33 -5.94 2.61 18.96
C PHE A 33 -6.98 1.69 18.30
N ASP A 34 -7.87 2.23 17.48
CA ASP A 34 -8.87 1.50 16.69
C ASP A 34 -8.43 1.31 15.24
N TRP A 35 -7.13 1.44 14.92
CA TRP A 35 -6.60 1.30 13.56
C TRP A 35 -7.03 0.00 12.87
N GLU A 36 -7.23 -1.07 13.64
CA GLU A 36 -7.68 -2.36 13.12
C GLU A 36 -9.12 -2.32 12.59
N LYS A 37 -10.01 -1.58 13.27
CA LYS A 37 -11.38 -1.30 12.80
C LYS A 37 -11.37 -0.29 11.66
N ASN A 38 -10.39 0.62 11.69
CA ASN A 38 -10.22 1.71 10.75
C ASN A 38 -9.19 1.44 9.65
N ARG A 39 -8.91 0.18 9.31
CA ARG A 39 -7.81 -0.20 8.39
C ARG A 39 -7.81 0.59 7.08
N LYS A 40 -8.99 0.88 6.53
CA LYS A 40 -9.15 1.65 5.29
C LYS A 40 -8.68 3.12 5.38
N ASN A 41 -8.49 3.68 6.58
CA ASN A 41 -7.98 5.03 6.78
C ASN A 41 -6.48 5.16 6.50
N LEU A 42 -5.76 4.04 6.43
CA LEU A 42 -4.33 3.98 6.06
C LEU A 42 -4.03 4.68 4.72
N VAL A 43 -4.98 4.71 3.80
CA VAL A 43 -4.85 5.36 2.49
C VAL A 43 -4.63 6.87 2.58
N ASN A 44 -5.11 7.50 3.65
CA ASN A 44 -4.93 8.95 3.86
C ASN A 44 -3.52 9.26 4.38
N CYS A 45 -2.74 8.24 4.77
CA CYS A 45 -1.39 8.39 5.32
C CYS A 45 -0.29 8.36 4.27
N ALA A 46 -0.63 8.11 2.99
CA ALA A 46 0.36 8.13 1.93
C ALA A 46 0.84 9.57 1.65
N LEU A 47 2.16 9.77 1.72
CA LEU A 47 2.83 11.06 1.48
C LEU A 47 3.78 10.96 0.28
N GLY A 48 4.23 12.10 -0.23
CA GLY A 48 5.15 12.17 -1.38
C GLY A 48 4.50 11.69 -2.68
N PHE A 49 5.25 10.98 -3.53
CA PHE A 49 4.78 10.51 -4.84
C PHE A 49 3.60 9.52 -4.77
N ALA A 50 3.41 8.84 -3.64
CA ALA A 50 2.29 7.92 -3.43
C ALA A 50 1.03 8.61 -2.85
N ARG A 51 1.05 9.94 -2.64
CA ARG A 51 -0.11 10.67 -2.13
C ARG A 51 -1.29 10.53 -3.10
N GLY A 52 -2.47 10.20 -2.56
CA GLY A 52 -3.68 9.99 -3.36
C GLY A 52 -3.89 8.52 -3.79
N THR A 53 -3.00 7.61 -3.42
CA THR A 53 -3.24 6.17 -3.59
C THR A 53 -4.38 5.70 -2.71
N THR A 54 -5.39 5.07 -3.31
CA THR A 54 -6.58 4.55 -2.62
C THR A 54 -6.56 3.03 -2.48
N GLY A 55 -5.91 2.32 -3.41
CA GLY A 55 -5.87 0.86 -3.42
C GLY A 55 -7.28 0.25 -3.29
N GLY A 56 -7.46 -0.63 -2.31
CA GLY A 56 -8.74 -1.30 -2.03
C GLY A 56 -9.74 -0.54 -1.14
N LYS A 57 -9.58 0.77 -0.91
CA LYS A 57 -10.41 1.54 0.06
C LYS A 57 -11.93 1.34 -0.13
N GLY A 58 -12.39 1.41 -1.37
CA GLY A 58 -13.81 1.27 -1.73
C GLY A 58 -14.29 -0.18 -1.86
N GLY A 59 -13.41 -1.14 -1.60
CA GLY A 59 -13.66 -2.56 -1.79
C GLY A 59 -14.18 -3.28 -0.57
N GLU A 60 -14.74 -4.45 -0.78
CA GLU A 60 -15.08 -5.37 0.30
C GLU A 60 -13.84 -5.97 0.95
N PHE A 61 -13.99 -6.41 2.20
CA PHE A 61 -12.93 -7.14 2.88
C PHE A 61 -12.83 -8.55 2.31
N TYR A 62 -11.64 -8.94 1.86
CA TYR A 62 -11.35 -10.30 1.44
C TYR A 62 -10.37 -10.93 2.43
N VAL A 63 -10.81 -11.96 3.14
CA VAL A 63 -9.97 -12.67 4.12
C VAL A 63 -9.36 -13.89 3.46
N VAL A 64 -8.03 -13.86 3.30
CA VAL A 64 -7.25 -15.02 2.86
C VAL A 64 -7.13 -15.99 4.03
N THR A 65 -7.68 -17.18 3.86
CA THR A 65 -7.70 -18.25 4.86
C THR A 65 -6.76 -19.39 4.50
N ASN A 66 -6.53 -19.62 3.21
CA ASN A 66 -5.72 -20.71 2.71
C ASN A 66 -4.32 -20.22 2.30
N PRO A 67 -3.24 -20.70 2.95
CA PRO A 67 -1.87 -20.36 2.58
C PRO A 67 -1.38 -21.03 1.30
N ILE A 68 -2.05 -22.10 0.85
CA ILE A 68 -1.66 -22.87 -0.34
C ILE A 68 -2.12 -22.10 -1.57
N ASP A 69 -1.15 -21.59 -2.32
CA ASP A 69 -1.39 -20.77 -3.49
C ASP A 69 -0.82 -21.49 -4.73
N ASN A 70 -1.67 -22.26 -5.39
CA ASN A 70 -1.32 -22.94 -6.63
C ASN A 70 -1.56 -22.00 -7.82
N ALA A 71 -0.58 -21.88 -8.71
CA ALA A 71 -0.67 -20.96 -9.86
C ALA A 71 -1.82 -21.31 -10.83
N THR A 72 -2.15 -22.59 -10.94
CA THR A 72 -3.17 -23.14 -11.84
C THR A 72 -4.57 -23.16 -11.24
N ASP A 73 -4.71 -23.14 -9.91
CA ASP A 73 -5.99 -23.35 -9.24
C ASP A 73 -6.31 -22.20 -8.28
N ARG A 74 -7.09 -21.23 -8.78
CA ARG A 74 -7.47 -20.01 -8.08
C ARG A 74 -8.73 -20.24 -7.25
N LYS A 75 -8.62 -20.98 -6.15
CA LYS A 75 -9.76 -21.22 -5.25
C LYS A 75 -10.11 -19.99 -4.41
N PRO A 76 -11.40 -19.76 -4.10
CA PRO A 76 -11.80 -18.80 -3.08
C PRO A 76 -11.06 -19.07 -1.76
N GLY A 77 -10.63 -18.00 -1.10
CA GLY A 77 -9.82 -18.05 0.12
C GLY A 77 -8.29 -18.05 -0.10
N THR A 78 -7.80 -18.08 -1.35
CA THR A 78 -6.37 -17.88 -1.67
C THR A 78 -6.05 -16.42 -2.04
N LEU A 79 -4.76 -16.07 -2.00
CA LEU A 79 -4.28 -14.73 -2.37
C LEU A 79 -4.39 -14.47 -3.88
N ARG A 80 -4.05 -15.44 -4.75
CA ARG A 80 -4.20 -15.25 -6.21
C ARG A 80 -5.64 -15.02 -6.63
N HIS A 81 -6.58 -15.72 -6.02
CA HIS A 81 -7.99 -15.50 -6.29
C HIS A 81 -8.38 -14.06 -5.94
N ALA A 82 -7.90 -13.52 -4.82
CA ALA A 82 -8.17 -12.14 -4.40
C ALA A 82 -7.57 -11.09 -5.35
N VAL A 83 -6.31 -11.25 -5.76
CA VAL A 83 -5.58 -10.26 -6.59
C VAL A 83 -6.07 -10.23 -8.04
N THR A 84 -6.67 -11.31 -8.52
CA THR A 84 -7.20 -11.40 -9.89
C THR A 84 -8.59 -10.76 -10.03
N GLN A 85 -9.23 -10.37 -8.92
CA GLN A 85 -10.56 -9.77 -8.98
C GLN A 85 -10.53 -8.39 -9.65
N THR A 86 -11.59 -8.10 -10.40
CA THR A 86 -11.73 -6.86 -11.19
C THR A 86 -12.10 -5.65 -10.34
N GLY A 87 -12.64 -5.86 -9.14
CA GLY A 87 -13.06 -4.80 -8.22
C GLY A 87 -12.01 -4.45 -7.15
N PRO A 88 -12.15 -3.28 -6.49
CA PRO A 88 -11.33 -2.95 -5.34
C PRO A 88 -11.60 -3.98 -4.23
N LEU A 89 -10.55 -4.47 -3.58
CA LEU A 89 -10.66 -5.36 -2.43
C LEU A 89 -9.65 -4.96 -1.35
N TRP A 90 -10.09 -5.04 -0.10
CA TRP A 90 -9.22 -4.89 1.05
C TRP A 90 -8.80 -6.27 1.55
N ILE A 91 -7.66 -6.75 1.07
CA ILE A 91 -7.16 -8.10 1.35
C ILE A 91 -6.53 -8.15 2.75
N THR A 92 -6.97 -9.10 3.58
CA THR A 92 -6.42 -9.37 4.91
C THR A 92 -6.09 -10.84 5.07
N PHE A 93 -5.19 -11.18 6.00
CA PHE A 93 -4.75 -12.55 6.22
C PHE A 93 -5.23 -13.04 7.57
N LYS A 94 -5.92 -14.19 7.59
CA LYS A 94 -6.38 -14.82 8.84
C LYS A 94 -5.22 -15.29 9.72
N ARG A 95 -4.11 -15.71 9.09
CA ARG A 95 -2.90 -16.25 9.74
C ARG A 95 -1.67 -15.88 8.92
N SER A 96 -0.49 -15.98 9.55
CA SER A 96 0.78 -15.86 8.83
C SER A 96 0.86 -16.89 7.71
N MET A 97 1.28 -16.46 6.51
CA MET A 97 1.52 -17.36 5.39
C MET A 97 2.95 -17.93 5.47
N PRO A 98 3.15 -19.22 5.14
CA PRO A 98 4.47 -19.84 5.11
C PRO A 98 5.34 -19.24 4.00
N SER A 99 6.64 -19.11 4.26
CA SER A 99 7.65 -18.52 3.36
C SER A 99 8.01 -19.40 2.15
N SER A 100 7.39 -20.58 2.01
CA SER A 100 7.66 -21.55 0.94
C SER A 100 6.90 -21.23 -0.37
N TRP A 101 6.85 -19.96 -0.76
CA TRP A 101 6.38 -19.57 -2.09
C TRP A 101 7.51 -19.75 -3.11
N ASN A 102 7.26 -20.57 -4.13
CA ASN A 102 8.25 -20.85 -5.18
C ASN A 102 8.52 -19.58 -6.02
N ARG A 103 9.81 -19.28 -6.21
CA ARG A 103 10.40 -17.95 -6.45
C ARG A 103 10.03 -17.21 -7.76
N SER A 104 9.08 -17.68 -8.55
CA SER A 104 8.81 -17.10 -9.88
C SER A 104 7.33 -16.91 -10.17
N SER A 105 6.56 -16.50 -9.17
CA SER A 105 5.16 -16.12 -9.35
C SER A 105 5.03 -14.62 -9.58
N LEU A 106 5.29 -14.15 -10.80
CA LEU A 106 4.84 -12.83 -11.19
C LEU A 106 3.31 -12.81 -11.10
N LEU A 107 2.76 -12.05 -10.14
CA LEU A 107 1.35 -11.64 -10.19
C LEU A 107 1.24 -10.69 -11.39
N GLN A 108 1.00 -11.24 -12.58
CA GLN A 108 0.58 -10.44 -13.72
C GLN A 108 -0.83 -9.96 -13.42
N VAL A 109 -0.94 -8.73 -12.89
CA VAL A 109 -2.18 -7.97 -12.99
C VAL A 109 -2.30 -7.62 -14.48
N THR A 110 -2.87 -8.54 -15.26
CA THR A 110 -3.16 -8.28 -16.67
C THR A 110 -4.08 -7.06 -16.72
N ARG A 111 -3.64 -6.08 -17.51
CA ARG A 111 -4.02 -4.67 -17.52
C ARG A 111 -5.49 -4.44 -17.98
N PRO A 112 -5.86 -3.21 -18.34
CA PRO A 112 -6.74 -2.30 -17.60
C PRO A 112 -8.14 -2.25 -18.23
N LEU A 113 -9.20 -1.99 -17.47
CA LEU A 113 -10.44 -1.48 -18.08
C LEU A 113 -10.36 0.05 -18.06
N MET A 114 -10.50 0.60 -19.27
CA MET A 114 -10.52 2.02 -19.62
C MET A 114 -11.49 2.84 -18.77
#